data_AF-A0A7S1C5Q0-F1
#
_entry.id   AF-A0A7S1C5Q0-F1
#
_cell.length_a   1.000
_cell.length_b   1.000
_cell.length_c   1.000
_cell.angle_alpha   90.00
_cell.angle_beta   90.00
_cell.angle_gamma   90.00
#
_symmetry.space_group_name_H-M   'P 1'
#
loop_
_entity.id
_entity.type
_entity.pdbx_description
1 polymer ?
#
loop_
_entity_poly.entity_id
_entity_poly.type
_entity_poly.pdbx_seq_one_letter_code
_entity_poly.pdbx_strand_id
1 'polypeptide(L)'
;MPERLWKAYIDFEIEAGEAARARMLYERLLDRTKHVKVWMSYARFEGSVGEAEQARDVFRRARDHLKEAGAPGEERAMLFEAWLTWEREQPDNAAKVAELSAEAPRRVKKEREVYDEDGNLAGREEFFDYIFPEDEKTQKKVFSFMEKARLWQAQKRKAEAMDDGG
;
A
#
# COMPACT_ATOMS: atom_id res chain seq x y z
N MET A 1 -0.22 -15.03 -23.82
CA MET A 1 -0.38 -14.35 -22.52
C MET A 1 0.96 -13.72 -22.15
N PRO A 2 1.13 -12.40 -22.30
CA PRO A 2 2.42 -11.71 -22.14
C PRO A 2 3.11 -11.95 -20.78
N GLU A 3 2.33 -12.10 -19.70
CA GLU A 3 2.84 -12.29 -18.33
C GLU A 3 3.62 -13.58 -18.13
N ARG A 4 3.22 -14.69 -18.79
CA ARG A 4 3.96 -15.96 -18.72
C ARG A 4 5.33 -15.86 -19.37
N LEU A 5 5.45 -15.05 -20.41
CA LEU A 5 6.72 -14.80 -21.09
C LEU A 5 7.66 -13.97 -20.22
N TRP A 6 7.13 -12.94 -19.55
CA TRP A 6 7.91 -12.15 -18.59
C TRP A 6 8.44 -13.01 -17.45
N LYS A 7 7.58 -13.83 -16.84
CA LYS A 7 8.01 -14.74 -15.77
C LYS A 7 9.11 -15.68 -16.27
N ALA A 8 8.89 -16.37 -17.39
CA ALA A 8 9.88 -17.30 -17.94
C ALA A 8 11.20 -16.61 -18.28
N TYR A 9 11.17 -15.37 -18.77
CA TYR A 9 12.38 -14.63 -19.10
C TYR A 9 13.15 -14.18 -17.85
N ILE A 10 12.43 -13.72 -16.83
CA ILE A 10 13.03 -13.39 -15.53
C ILE A 10 13.64 -14.64 -14.89
N ASP A 11 12.90 -15.75 -14.84
CA ASP A 11 13.40 -17.02 -14.30
C ASP A 11 14.67 -17.46 -15.03
N PHE A 12 14.71 -17.35 -16.36
CA PHE A 12 15.90 -17.67 -17.18
C PHE A 12 17.12 -16.83 -16.81
N GLU A 13 16.96 -15.51 -16.65
CA GLU A 13 18.09 -14.64 -16.25
C GLU A 13 18.55 -14.92 -14.81
N ILE A 14 17.62 -15.29 -13.91
CA ILE A 14 17.95 -15.71 -12.55
C ILE A 14 18.76 -17.02 -12.56
N GLU A 15 18.32 -18.02 -13.33
CA GLU A 15 19.02 -19.30 -13.49
C GLU A 15 20.40 -19.13 -14.14
N ALA A 16 20.55 -18.15 -15.04
CA ALA A 16 21.83 -17.78 -15.63
C ALA A 16 22.77 -17.02 -14.66
N GLY A 17 22.30 -16.69 -13.44
CA GLY A 17 23.06 -15.94 -12.43
C GLY A 17 23.13 -14.43 -12.71
N GLU A 18 22.31 -13.92 -13.63
CA GLU A 18 22.42 -12.59 -14.21
C GLU A 18 21.47 -11.61 -13.54
N ALA A 19 21.74 -11.43 -12.24
CA ALA A 19 20.93 -10.64 -11.31
C ALA A 19 20.65 -9.22 -11.80
N ALA A 20 21.63 -8.56 -12.40
CA ALA A 20 21.47 -7.20 -12.92
C ALA A 20 20.44 -7.13 -14.05
N ARG A 21 20.40 -8.15 -14.92
CA ARG A 21 19.40 -8.24 -16.00
C ARG A 21 18.02 -8.56 -15.45
N ALA A 22 17.94 -9.49 -14.50
CA ALA A 22 16.68 -9.79 -13.81
C ALA A 22 16.08 -8.54 -13.14
N ARG A 23 16.88 -7.70 -12.47
CA ARG A 23 16.45 -6.40 -11.92
C ARG A 23 15.87 -5.47 -12.97
N MET A 24 16.57 -5.28 -14.09
CA MET A 24 16.09 -4.43 -15.18
C MET A 24 14.75 -4.93 -15.75
N LEU A 25 14.57 -6.25 -15.84
CA LEU A 25 13.30 -6.84 -16.28
C LEU A 25 12.17 -6.61 -15.28
N TYR A 26 12.43 -6.75 -13.98
CA TYR A 26 11.44 -6.43 -12.94
C TYR A 26 11.01 -4.97 -12.98
N GLU A 27 11.95 -4.03 -13.02
CA GLU A 27 11.64 -2.59 -13.09
C GLU A 27 10.82 -2.26 -14.35
N ARG A 28 11.22 -2.79 -15.51
CA ARG A 28 10.47 -2.60 -16.77
C ARG A 28 9.08 -3.23 -16.75
N LEU A 29 8.91 -4.33 -16.03
CA LEU A 29 7.60 -4.96 -15.86
C LEU A 29 6.71 -4.09 -14.96
N LEU A 30 7.25 -3.58 -13.85
CA LEU A 30 6.56 -2.70 -12.91
C LEU A 30 6.13 -1.37 -13.55
N ASP A 31 6.88 -0.84 -14.50
CA ASP A 31 6.44 0.33 -15.29
C ASP A 31 5.16 0.07 -16.10
N ARG A 32 4.89 -1.19 -16.44
CA ARG A 32 3.76 -1.60 -17.27
C ARG A 32 2.60 -2.17 -16.47
N THR A 33 2.83 -2.55 -15.22
CA THR A 33 1.84 -3.24 -14.40
C THR A 33 1.81 -2.72 -12.98
N LYS A 34 0.60 -2.66 -12.41
CA LYS A 34 0.39 -2.29 -11.01
C LYS A 34 0.12 -3.50 -10.11
N HIS A 35 0.34 -4.71 -10.61
CA HIS A 35 -0.02 -5.92 -9.89
C HIS A 35 0.91 -6.19 -8.71
N VAL A 36 0.34 -6.32 -7.52
CA VAL A 36 1.05 -6.66 -6.27
C VAL A 36 1.92 -7.92 -6.39
N LYS A 37 1.48 -8.92 -7.17
CA LYS A 37 2.22 -10.17 -7.35
C LYS A 37 3.60 -9.98 -7.97
N VAL A 38 3.77 -8.96 -8.82
CA VAL A 38 5.08 -8.64 -9.42
C VAL A 38 6.01 -8.06 -8.37
N TRP A 39 5.53 -7.13 -7.55
CA TRP A 39 6.27 -6.60 -6.40
C TRP A 39 6.70 -7.69 -5.42
N MET A 40 5.78 -8.60 -5.07
CA MET A 40 6.08 -9.73 -4.18
C MET A 40 7.16 -10.65 -4.76
N SER A 41 7.11 -10.92 -6.07
CA SER A 41 8.14 -11.71 -6.73
C SER A 41 9.49 -11.00 -6.74
N TYR A 42 9.50 -9.69 -6.99
CA TYR A 42 10.72 -8.90 -7.03
C TYR A 42 11.40 -8.82 -5.65
N ALA A 43 10.64 -8.59 -4.59
CA ALA A 43 11.17 -8.53 -3.23
C ALA A 43 11.78 -9.89 -2.81
N ARG A 44 11.14 -11.00 -3.15
CA ARG A 44 11.68 -12.35 -2.92
C ARG A 44 12.96 -12.61 -3.70
N PHE A 45 13.01 -12.16 -4.96
CA PHE A 45 14.21 -12.26 -5.78
C PHE A 45 15.38 -11.49 -5.14
N GLU A 46 15.19 -10.23 -4.73
CA GLU A 46 16.23 -9.45 -4.05
C GLU A 46 16.69 -10.12 -2.75
N GLY A 47 15.76 -10.70 -1.99
CA GLY A 47 16.11 -11.43 -0.77
C GLY A 47 16.86 -12.74 -1.02
N SER A 48 16.81 -13.29 -2.25
CA SER A 48 17.51 -14.53 -2.62
C SER A 48 18.90 -14.30 -3.20
N VAL A 49 19.12 -13.15 -3.85
CA VAL A 49 20.37 -12.83 -4.55
C VAL A 49 21.21 -11.81 -3.80
N GLY A 50 20.55 -11.00 -2.96
CA GLY A 50 21.12 -9.83 -2.33
C GLY A 50 21.03 -9.85 -0.82
N GLU A 51 21.25 -8.67 -0.24
CA GLU A 51 21.10 -8.45 1.20
C GLU A 51 19.63 -8.32 1.57
N ALA A 52 19.26 -8.74 2.79
CA ALA A 52 17.89 -8.61 3.30
C ALA A 52 17.35 -7.18 3.20
N GLU A 53 18.21 -6.16 3.25
CA GLU A 53 17.79 -4.77 3.12
C GLU A 53 17.27 -4.41 1.72
N GLN A 54 17.78 -5.04 0.67
CA GLN A 54 17.31 -4.80 -0.72
C GLN A 54 15.88 -5.31 -0.91
N ALA A 55 15.56 -6.48 -0.34
CA ALA A 55 14.20 -6.98 -0.31
C ALA A 55 13.25 -6.05 0.45
N ARG A 56 13.70 -5.51 1.60
CA ARG A 56 12.93 -4.54 2.38
C ARG A 56 12.69 -3.24 1.64
N ASP A 57 13.70 -2.73 0.92
CA ASP A 57 13.55 -1.57 0.06
C ASP A 57 12.46 -1.81 -0.99
N VAL A 58 12.44 -2.98 -1.62
CA VAL A 58 11.39 -3.34 -2.59
C VAL A 58 10.01 -3.44 -1.91
N PHE A 59 9.90 -4.05 -0.74
CA PHE A 59 8.62 -4.10 0.00
C PHE A 59 8.12 -2.71 0.41
N ARG A 60 9.02 -1.82 0.84
CA ARG A 60 8.69 -0.42 1.16
C ARG A 60 8.19 0.32 -0.08
N ARG A 61 8.93 0.25 -1.20
CA ARG A 61 8.52 0.82 -2.49
C ARG A 61 7.17 0.29 -2.95
N ALA A 62 6.94 -1.01 -2.83
CA ALA A 62 5.68 -1.64 -3.20
C ALA A 62 4.51 -1.13 -2.35
N ARG A 63 4.70 -0.99 -1.04
CA ARG A 63 3.68 -0.49 -0.12
C ARG A 63 3.26 0.94 -0.49
N ASP A 64 4.25 1.80 -0.71
CA ASP A 64 4.01 3.21 -1.04
C ASP A 64 3.35 3.33 -2.42
N HIS A 65 3.85 2.57 -3.41
CA HIS A 65 3.26 2.54 -4.76
C HIS A 65 1.79 2.08 -4.75
N LEU A 66 1.46 1.00 -4.04
CA LEU A 66 0.07 0.51 -3.97
C LEU A 66 -0.86 1.51 -3.26
N LYS A 67 -0.35 2.21 -2.24
CA LYS A 67 -1.09 3.27 -1.55
C LYS A 67 -1.36 4.45 -2.48
N GLU A 68 -0.34 4.95 -3.18
CA GLU A 68 -0.47 6.06 -4.14
C GLU A 68 -1.35 5.70 -5.35
N ALA A 69 -1.28 4.45 -5.81
CA ALA A 69 -2.10 3.95 -6.90
C ALA A 69 -3.57 3.72 -6.51
N GLY A 70 -3.94 3.86 -5.22
CA GLY A 70 -5.28 3.57 -4.73
C GLY A 70 -5.66 2.10 -4.86
N ALA A 71 -4.68 1.19 -4.75
CA ALA A 71 -4.91 -0.24 -4.90
C ALA A 71 -5.91 -0.76 -3.85
N PRO A 72 -6.71 -1.80 -4.18
CA PRO A 72 -7.66 -2.38 -3.24
C PRO A 72 -7.00 -2.78 -1.92
N GLY A 73 -7.73 -2.63 -0.82
CA GLY A 73 -7.24 -3.00 0.51
C GLY A 73 -6.78 -4.46 0.61
N GLU A 74 -7.41 -5.36 -0.14
CA GLU A 74 -7.02 -6.77 -0.24
C GLU A 74 -5.61 -6.94 -0.85
N GLU A 75 -5.28 -6.22 -1.92
CA GLU A 75 -3.96 -6.30 -2.55
C GLU A 75 -2.88 -5.73 -1.62
N ARG A 76 -3.17 -4.60 -0.96
CA ARG A 76 -2.27 -4.01 0.04
C ARG A 76 -2.06 -4.97 1.23
N ALA A 77 -3.11 -5.65 1.69
CA ALA A 77 -3.02 -6.65 2.75
C ALA A 77 -2.24 -7.89 2.30
N MET A 78 -2.41 -8.33 1.05
CA MET A 78 -1.63 -9.42 0.46
C MET A 78 -0.13 -9.09 0.44
N LEU A 79 0.25 -7.87 0.06
CA LEU A 79 1.65 -7.43 0.14
C LEU A 79 2.17 -7.46 1.58
N PHE A 80 1.38 -6.95 2.52
CA PHE A 80 1.75 -6.91 3.94
C PHE A 80 2.00 -8.32 4.50
N GLU A 81 1.09 -9.26 4.25
CA GLU A 81 1.26 -10.66 4.68
C GLU A 81 2.47 -11.33 4.02
N ALA A 82 2.73 -11.00 2.75
CA ALA A 82 3.91 -11.50 2.05
C ALA A 82 5.21 -10.97 2.68
N TRP A 83 5.26 -9.70 3.04
CA TRP A 83 6.40 -9.10 3.74
C TRP A 83 6.58 -9.71 5.13
N LEU A 84 5.50 -9.83 5.91
CA LEU A 84 5.55 -10.41 7.25
C LEU A 84 6.00 -11.88 7.23
N THR A 85 5.51 -12.66 6.27
CA THR A 85 5.97 -14.04 6.06
C THR A 85 7.46 -14.07 5.73
N TRP A 86 7.92 -13.21 4.82
CA TRP A 86 9.33 -13.17 4.45
C TRP A 86 10.23 -12.73 5.62
N GLU A 87 9.85 -11.73 6.42
CA GLU A 87 10.63 -11.31 7.61
C GLU A 87 10.73 -12.42 8.67
N ARG A 88 9.72 -13.27 8.79
CA ARG A 88 9.74 -14.45 9.68
C ARG A 88 10.70 -15.53 9.21
N GLU A 89 10.98 -15.60 7.91
CA GLU A 89 11.92 -16.57 7.32
C GLU A 89 13.38 -16.14 7.48
N GLN A 90 13.63 -14.86 7.78
CA GLN A 90 14.97 -14.32 7.94
C GLN A 90 15.56 -14.59 9.34
N PRO A 91 16.89 -14.79 9.46
CA PRO A 91 17.55 -14.97 10.75
C PRO A 91 17.50 -13.68 11.59
N ASP A 92 17.40 -13.85 12.92
CA ASP A 92 17.47 -12.77 13.92
C ASP A 92 16.52 -11.57 13.73
N ASN A 93 15.38 -11.76 13.06
CA ASN A 93 14.45 -10.68 12.72
C ASN A 93 13.22 -10.55 13.63
N ALA A 94 13.20 -11.19 14.81
CA ALA A 94 12.06 -11.16 15.73
C ALA A 94 11.58 -9.73 16.07
N ALA A 95 12.50 -8.78 16.24
CA ALA A 95 12.16 -7.38 16.49
C ALA A 95 11.43 -6.72 15.30
N LYS A 96 11.89 -6.96 14.07
CA LYS A 96 11.28 -6.44 12.84
C LYS A 96 9.93 -7.08 12.57
N VAL A 97 9.79 -8.37 12.84
CA VAL A 97 8.50 -9.07 12.76
C VAL A 97 7.50 -8.46 13.74
N ALA A 98 7.92 -8.18 14.98
CA ALA A 98 7.08 -7.55 15.99
C ALA A 98 6.65 -6.14 15.56
N GLU A 99 7.59 -5.30 15.11
CA GLU A 99 7.31 -3.95 14.58
C GLU A 99 6.32 -3.99 13.42
N LEU A 100 6.58 -4.81 12.41
CA LEU A 100 5.72 -4.91 11.24
C LEU A 100 4.33 -5.40 11.63
N SER A 101 4.24 -6.43 12.48
CA SER A 101 2.97 -6.99 12.95
C SER A 101 2.11 -5.99 13.74
N ALA A 102 2.73 -5.00 14.40
CA ALA A 102 2.00 -3.96 15.12
C ALA A 102 1.22 -3.01 14.17
N GLU A 103 1.64 -2.92 12.90
CA GLU A 103 0.98 -2.13 11.86
C GLU A 103 0.08 -3.01 10.95
N ALA A 104 -0.28 -4.22 11.38
CA ALA A 104 -1.10 -5.13 10.59
C ALA A 104 -2.49 -4.56 10.24
N PRO A 105 -2.96 -4.75 9.00
CA PRO A 105 -4.28 -4.29 8.59
C PRO A 105 -5.38 -5.09 9.29
N ARG A 106 -6.45 -4.39 9.67
CA ARG A 106 -7.66 -4.99 10.25
C ARG A 106 -8.67 -5.26 9.14
N ARG A 107 -9.03 -6.53 8.97
CA ARG A 107 -10.16 -6.91 8.11
C ARG A 107 -11.47 -6.66 8.84
N VAL A 108 -12.32 -5.83 8.25
CA VAL A 108 -13.63 -5.49 8.80
C VAL A 108 -14.73 -5.85 7.81
N LYS A 109 -15.84 -6.37 8.32
CA LYS A 109 -17.04 -6.61 7.51
C LYS A 109 -17.86 -5.33 7.47
N LYS A 110 -18.20 -4.87 6.27
CA LYS A 110 -19.04 -3.69 6.03
C LYS A 110 -20.23 -4.07 5.18
N GLU A 111 -21.27 -3.26 5.28
CA GLU A 111 -22.49 -3.36 4.48
C GLU A 111 -22.53 -2.13 3.57
N ARG A 112 -22.72 -2.33 2.27
CA ARG A 112 -22.97 -1.25 1.31
C ARG A 112 -24.36 -1.39 0.71
N GLU A 113 -24.99 -0.27 0.46
CA GLU A 113 -26.22 -0.23 -0.33
C GLU A 113 -25.90 -0.49 -1.80
N VAL A 114 -26.72 -1.34 -2.42
CA VAL A 114 -26.67 -1.65 -3.84
C VAL A 114 -27.87 -0.99 -4.48
N TYR A 115 -27.61 -0.24 -5.54
CA TYR A 115 -28.63 0.45 -6.32
C TYR A 115 -28.78 -0.23 -7.68
N ASP A 116 -29.99 -0.28 -8.21
CA ASP A 116 -30.26 -0.75 -9.58
C ASP A 116 -29.84 0.29 -10.63
N GLU A 117 -30.01 -0.05 -11.92
CA GLU A 117 -29.66 0.84 -13.04
C GLU A 117 -30.48 2.13 -13.07
N ASP A 118 -31.65 2.14 -12.41
CA ASP A 118 -32.54 3.29 -12.27
C ASP A 118 -32.25 4.12 -11.00
N GLY A 119 -31.28 3.71 -10.18
CA GLY A 119 -30.86 4.39 -8.96
C GLY A 119 -31.76 4.12 -7.74
N ASN A 120 -32.65 3.13 -7.79
CA ASN A 120 -33.43 2.69 -6.63
C ASN A 120 -32.61 1.70 -5.78
N LEU A 121 -32.85 1.71 -4.47
CA LEU A 121 -32.18 0.77 -3.56
C LEU A 121 -32.61 -0.67 -3.86
N ALA A 122 -31.72 -1.43 -4.49
CA ALA A 122 -31.91 -2.83 -4.86
C ALA A 122 -31.62 -3.79 -3.69
N GLY A 123 -30.78 -3.38 -2.74
CA GLY A 123 -30.49 -4.18 -1.55
C GLY A 123 -29.26 -3.71 -0.78
N ARG A 124 -28.75 -4.59 0.08
CA ARG A 124 -27.51 -4.37 0.83
C ARG A 124 -26.57 -5.55 0.60
N GLU A 125 -25.32 -5.26 0.31
CA GLU A 125 -24.27 -6.24 0.07
C GLU A 125 -23.22 -6.15 1.18
N GLU A 126 -22.91 -7.30 1.76
CA GLU A 126 -21.82 -7.43 2.72
C GLU A 126 -20.49 -7.58 1.97
N PHE A 127 -19.51 -6.72 2.28
CA PHE A 127 -18.17 -6.80 1.73
C PHE A 127 -17.10 -6.70 2.83
N PHE A 128 -15.89 -7.14 2.52
CA PHE A 128 -14.75 -6.99 3.42
C PHE A 128 -13.91 -5.79 3.03
N ASP A 129 -13.59 -4.97 4.01
CA ASP A 129 -12.70 -3.84 3.88
C ASP A 129 -11.46 -4.04 4.77
N TYR A 130 -10.38 -3.36 4.43
CA TYR A 130 -9.10 -3.47 5.14
C TYR A 130 -8.69 -2.09 5.65
N ILE A 131 -8.64 -1.97 6.97
CA ILE A 131 -8.23 -0.73 7.65
C ILE A 131 -6.77 -0.83 8.04
N PHE A 132 -5.93 0.00 7.44
CA PHE A 132 -4.51 0.10 7.77
C PHE A 132 -4.31 1.14 8.90
N PRO A 133 -3.63 0.79 10.01
CA PRO A 133 -3.40 1.72 11.11
C PRO A 133 -2.74 3.05 10.70
N GLU A 134 -1.84 2.99 9.72
CA GLU A 134 -1.18 4.17 9.14
C GLU A 134 -2.17 5.13 8.44
N ASP A 135 -3.18 4.59 7.76
CA ASP A 135 -4.17 5.38 7.03
C ASP A 135 -5.12 6.10 8.00
N GLU A 136 -5.49 5.46 9.11
CA GLU A 136 -6.24 6.10 10.20
C GLU A 136 -5.44 7.24 10.85
N LYS A 137 -4.13 7.04 11.10
CA LYS A 137 -3.23 8.09 11.61
C LYS A 137 -3.18 9.27 10.62
N THR A 138 -3.12 8.99 9.32
CA THR A 138 -3.06 10.00 8.26
C THR A 138 -4.37 10.79 8.18
N GLN A 139 -5.52 10.10 8.15
CA GLN A 139 -6.83 10.75 8.16
C GLN A 139 -7.02 11.65 9.37
N LYS A 140 -6.71 11.17 10.59
CA LYS A 140 -6.81 11.98 11.82
C LYS A 140 -5.97 13.26 11.75
N LYS A 141 -4.76 13.20 11.16
CA LYS A 141 -3.90 14.37 10.94
C LYS A 141 -4.55 15.36 9.97
N VAL A 142 -5.11 14.89 8.86
CA VAL A 142 -5.81 15.75 7.88
C VAL A 142 -7.02 16.44 8.51
N PHE A 143 -7.83 15.71 9.28
CA PHE A 143 -8.97 16.28 10.01
C PHE A 143 -8.53 17.36 11.00
N SER A 144 -7.52 17.09 11.83
CA SER A 144 -7.01 18.07 12.79
C SER A 144 -6.43 19.34 12.13
N PHE A 145 -5.76 19.18 10.99
CA PHE A 145 -5.28 20.33 10.21
C PHE A 145 -6.43 21.17 9.66
N MET A 146 -7.47 20.52 9.12
CA MET A 146 -8.65 21.22 8.61
C MET A 146 -9.42 21.96 9.72
N GLU A 147 -9.50 21.39 10.92
CA GLU A 147 -10.07 22.07 12.10
C GLU A 147 -9.25 23.32 12.47
N LYS A 148 -7.92 23.21 12.51
CA LYS A 148 -7.03 24.36 12.75
C LYS A 148 -7.17 25.44 11.68
N ALA A 149 -7.29 25.06 10.40
CA ALA A 149 -7.50 26.00 9.30
C ALA A 149 -8.85 26.74 9.42
N ARG A 150 -9.92 26.04 9.81
CA ARG A 150 -11.25 26.66 10.08
C ARG A 150 -11.19 27.64 11.25
N LEU A 151 -10.50 27.28 12.32
CA LEU A 151 -10.30 28.16 13.49
C LEU A 151 -9.51 29.42 13.12
N TRP A 152 -8.44 29.29 12.34
CA TRP A 152 -7.67 30.44 11.85
C TRP A 152 -8.51 31.36 10.95
N GLN A 153 -9.29 30.81 10.01
CA GLN A 153 -10.20 31.61 9.18
C GLN A 153 -11.27 32.32 10.01
N ALA A 154 -11.82 31.66 11.04
CA ALA A 154 -12.78 32.26 11.95
C ALA A 154 -12.16 33.39 12.80
N GLN A 155 -10.92 33.22 13.26
CA GLN A 155 -10.17 34.26 13.96
C GLN A 155 -9.89 35.46 13.06
N LYS A 156 -9.47 35.22 11.82
CA LYS A 156 -9.22 36.28 10.83
C LYS A 156 -10.48 37.10 10.55
N ARG A 157 -11.61 36.44 10.29
CA ARG A 157 -12.91 37.09 10.09
C ARG A 157 -13.37 37.90 11.30
N LYS A 158 -13.11 37.41 12.52
CA LYS A 158 -13.42 38.15 13.76
C LYS A 158 -12.55 39.39 13.94
N ALA A 159 -11.27 39.30 13.59
CA ALA A 159 -10.35 40.44 13.66
C ALA A 159 -10.70 41.52 12.62
N GLU A 160 -10.99 41.12 11.37
CA GLU A 160 -11.43 42.04 10.30
C GLU A 160 -12.75 42.75 10.67
N ALA A 161 -13.72 42.03 11.26
CA ALA A 161 -14.98 42.63 11.71
C ALA A 161 -14.84 43.57 12.93
N MET A 162 -13.74 43.52 13.67
CA MET A 162 -13.46 44.43 14.79
C MET A 162 -12.73 45.71 14.34
N ASP A 163 -12.02 45.66 13.22
CA ASP A 163 -11.27 46.80 12.65
C ASP A 163 -12.18 47.72 11.81
N ASP A 164 -13.16 47.15 11.08
CA ASP A 164 -14.15 47.91 10.28
C ASP A 164 -15.27 48.59 11.11
N GLY A 165 -15.27 48.40 12.44
CA GLY A 165 -16.34 48.85 13.35
C GLY A 165 -15.97 49.96 14.34
N GLY A 166 -14.75 50.50 14.28
CA GLY A 166 -14.24 51.58 15.14
C GLY A 166 -13.96 52.86 14.38
#